data_AF-A0A4Q0ZMT6-F1
#
_entry.id   AF-A0A4Q0ZMT6-F1
#
_cell.length_a   1.000
_cell.length_b   1.000
_cell.length_c   1.000
_cell.angle_alpha   90.00
_cell.angle_beta   90.00
_cell.angle_gamma   90.00
#
_symmetry.space_group_name_H-M   'P 1'
#
loop_
_entity.id
_entity.type
_entity.pdbx_description
1 polymer ?
#
loop_
_entity_poly.entity_id
_entity_poly.type
_entity_poly.pdbx_seq_one_letter_code
_entity_poly.pdbx_strand_id
1 'polypeptide(L)' 'MEEKILSKSELIQLFQDEVIIDTNKAWLMNGKEVEIIALHDVEPKYLQDVTNAKLYKIIPKEEGRRY' A
#
# COMPACT_ATOMS: atom_id res chain seq x y z
N MET A 1 5.98 -5.73 12.18
CA MET A 1 6.60 -4.86 11.16
C MET A 1 5.91 -3.51 11.30
N GLU A 2 6.66 -2.42 11.21
CA GLU A 2 6.08 -1.08 11.32
C GLU A 2 5.25 -0.77 10.07
N GLU A 3 4.08 -0.18 10.29
CA GLU A 3 3.19 0.33 9.25
C GLU A 3 3.94 1.44 8.49
N LYS A 4 3.95 1.40 7.15
CA LYS A 4 4.69 2.39 6.36
C LYS A 4 3.75 3.17 5.45
N ILE A 5 3.72 4.49 5.61
CA ILE A 5 3.02 5.39 4.68
C ILE A 5 4.02 5.82 3.62
N LEU A 6 3.63 5.68 2.36
CA LEU A 6 4.45 5.87 1.17
C LEU A 6 3.69 6.73 0.17
N SER A 7 4.40 7.45 -0.69
CA SER A 7 3.79 8.13 -1.84
C SER A 7 3.59 7.17 -3.01
N LYS A 8 2.80 7.56 -4.02
CA LYS A 8 2.64 6.77 -5.26
C LYS A 8 3.97 6.34 -5.87
N SER A 9 4.92 7.27 -5.98
CA SER A 9 6.23 7.02 -6.57
C SER A 9 7.04 6.00 -5.77
N GLU A 10 7.01 6.10 -4.45
CA GLU A 10 7.65 5.13 -3.53
C GLU A 10 7.02 3.75 -3.68
N LEU A 11 5.68 3.68 -3.76
CA LEU A 11 4.98 2.43 -3.96
C LEU A 11 5.36 1.78 -5.28
N ILE A 12 5.37 2.54 -6.38
CA ILE A 12 5.79 2.06 -7.71
C ILE A 12 7.22 1.55 -7.66
N GLN A 13 8.10 2.27 -6.97
CA GLN A 13 9.49 1.85 -6.81
C GLN A 13 9.59 0.52 -6.06
N LEU A 14 8.83 0.31 -4.98
CA LEU A 14 8.79 -0.98 -4.29
C LEU A 14 8.27 -2.15 -5.15
N PHE A 15 7.35 -1.88 -6.07
CA PHE A 15 6.92 -2.88 -7.06
C PHE A 15 7.99 -3.11 -8.14
N GLN A 16 8.71 -2.07 -8.56
CA GLN A 16 9.82 -2.19 -9.53
C GLN A 16 11.04 -2.92 -8.95
N ASP A 17 11.36 -2.68 -7.68
CA ASP A 17 12.43 -3.35 -6.94
C ASP A 17 12.03 -4.78 -6.48
N GLU A 18 10.86 -5.28 -6.91
CA GLU A 18 10.31 -6.60 -6.55
C GLU A 18 10.20 -6.84 -5.03
N VAL A 19 10.19 -5.75 -4.25
CA VAL A 19 10.04 -5.79 -2.79
C VAL A 19 8.62 -6.18 -2.41
N ILE A 20 7.64 -5.73 -3.20
CA ILE A 20 6.24 -6.12 -3.10
C ILE A 20 5.87 -6.95 -4.32
N ILE A 21 5.41 -8.18 -4.07
CA ILE A 21 4.96 -9.11 -5.10
C ILE A 21 3.45 -9.20 -5.06
N ASP A 22 2.80 -8.92 -6.19
CA ASP A 22 1.37 -9.17 -6.35
C ASP A 22 1.14 -10.66 -6.64
N THR A 23 0.44 -11.34 -5.73
CA THR A 23 0.07 -12.75 -5.89
C THR A 23 -1.35 -12.94 -6.42
N ASN A 24 -1.93 -11.91 -7.05
CA ASN A 24 -3.33 -11.81 -7.47
C ASN A 24 -4.38 -11.84 -6.34
N LYS A 25 -4.03 -12.35 -5.16
CA LYS A 25 -4.91 -12.42 -3.98
C LYS A 25 -4.47 -11.52 -2.84
N ALA A 26 -3.17 -11.30 -2.72
CA ALA A 26 -2.57 -10.47 -1.69
C ALA A 26 -1.24 -9.89 -2.20
N TRP A 27 -0.80 -8.83 -1.55
CA TRP A 27 0.55 -8.30 -1.74
C TRP A 27 1.48 -8.97 -0.74
N LEU A 28 2.60 -9.49 -1.21
CA LEU A 28 3.64 -10.08 -0.37
C LEU A 28 4.83 -9.13 -0.32
N MET A 29 5.18 -8.68 0.89
CA MET A 29 6.41 -7.94 1.13
C MET A 29 7.35 -8.81 1.97
N ASN A 30 8.48 -9.21 1.41
CA ASN A 30 9.48 -10.05 2.08
C ASN A 30 8.88 -11.34 2.69
N GLY A 31 7.98 -12.00 1.95
CA GLY A 31 7.31 -13.24 2.38
C GLY A 31 6.17 -13.07 3.38
N LYS A 32 5.75 -11.85 3.69
CA LYS A 32 4.58 -11.56 4.54
C LYS A 32 3.50 -10.87 3.74
N GLU A 33 2.25 -11.24 3.99
CA GLU A 33 1.11 -10.54 3.40
C GLU A 33 1.05 -9.10 3.93
N VAL A 34 0.81 -8.16 3.03
CA VAL A 34 0.62 -6.75 3.33
C VAL A 34 -0.64 -6.25 2.64
N GLU A 35 -1.29 -5.28 3.27
CA GLU A 35 -2.43 -4.55 2.74
C GLU A 35 -1.99 -3.15 2.36
N ILE A 36 -2.30 -2.73 1.14
CA ILE A 36 -2.03 -1.38 0.64
C ILE A 36 -3.36 -0.63 0.61
N ILE A 37 -3.45 0.44 1.40
CA ILE A 37 -4.63 1.31 1.51
C ILE A 37 -4.29 2.65 0.86
N ALA A 38 -5.03 3.05 -0.16
CA ALA A 38 -4.87 4.39 -0.75
C ALA A 38 -5.47 5.44 0.18
N LEU A 39 -4.64 6.39 0.65
CA LEU A 39 -5.04 7.54 1.44
C LEU A 39 -5.23 8.73 0.49
N HIS A 40 -6.49 9.09 0.24
CA HIS A 40 -6.87 10.30 -0.46
C HIS A 40 -7.28 11.38 0.56
N ASP A 41 -6.47 12.44 0.66
CA ASP A 41 -6.80 13.65 1.40
C ASP A 41 -7.23 14.73 0.41
N VAL A 42 -8.44 14.58 -0.14
CA VAL A 42 -9.06 15.61 -0.97
C VAL A 42 -10.55 15.64 -0.64
N GLU A 43 -10.99 16.70 0.06
CA GLU A 43 -12.40 17.11 0.04
C GLU A 43 -12.82 17.25 -1.43
N PRO A 44 -13.77 16.45 -1.92
CA PRO A 44 -14.12 16.43 -3.33
C PRO A 44 -14.82 17.73 -3.69
N LYS A 45 -14.05 18.73 -4.14
CA LYS A 45 -14.62 19.94 -4.76
C LYS A 45 -14.90 19.70 -6.24
N TYR A 46 -14.17 18.78 -6.89
CA TYR A 46 -14.37 18.42 -8.29
C TYR A 46 -14.05 16.93 -8.57
N LEU A 47 -14.88 16.29 -9.40
CA LEU A 47 -14.80 14.88 -9.84
C LEU A 47 -13.54 14.56 -10.70
N GLN A 48 -12.68 15.55 -10.98
CA GLN A 48 -11.47 15.36 -11.77
C GLN A 48 -10.25 14.91 -10.92
N ASP A 49 -10.31 15.04 -9.59
CA ASP A 49 -9.19 14.75 -8.68
C ASP A 49 -9.09 13.30 -8.18
N VAL A 50 -9.99 12.41 -8.63
CA VAL A 50 -10.01 10.97 -8.25
C VAL A 50 -8.76 10.18 -8.69
N THR A 51 -7.85 10.77 -9.47
CA THR A 51 -6.61 10.13 -9.91
C THR A 51 -5.36 10.51 -9.10
N ASN A 52 -5.47 11.45 -8.15
CA ASN A 52 -4.35 11.96 -7.36
C ASN A 52 -4.31 11.38 -5.93
N ALA A 53 -4.14 10.05 -5.80
CA ALA A 53 -3.83 9.44 -4.52
C ALA A 53 -2.40 9.83 -4.16
N LYS A 54 -2.26 10.84 -3.28
CA LYS A 54 -0.93 11.33 -2.89
C LYS A 54 -0.21 10.35 -1.98
N LEU A 55 -0.95 9.56 -1.20
CA LEU A 55 -0.39 8.68 -0.18
C LEU A 55 -1.02 7.29 -0.23
N TYR A 56 -0.22 6.28 0.09
CA TYR A 56 -0.57 4.87 0.19
C TYR A 56 -0.02 4.37 1.53
N LYS A 57 -0.86 3.74 2.34
CA LYS A 57 -0.46 3.12 3.60
C LYS A 57 -0.29 1.62 3.40
N ILE A 58 0.90 1.10 3.69
CA ILE A 58 1.17 -0.33 3.75
C ILE A 58 1.03 -0.80 5.19
N ILE A 59 0.13 -1.73 5.40
CA ILE A 59 -0.11 -2.39 6.68
C ILE A 59 0.32 -3.85 6.52
N PRO A 60 1.36 -4.32 7.22
CA PRO A 60 1.67 -5.73 7.23
C PRO A 60 0.52 -6.47 7.92
N LYS A 61 -0.02 -7.48 7.25
CA LYS A 61 -1.02 -8.37 7.84
C LYS A 61 -0.24 -9.24 8.82
N GLU A 62 -0.30 -8.90 10.11
CA GLU A 62 0.23 -9.77 11.15
C GLU A 62 -0.58 -11.06 11.14
N GLU A 63 -0.06 -12.07 10.44
CA GLU A 63 -0.47 -13.46 10.61
C GLU A 63 -0.45 -13.74 12.11
N GLY A 64 -1.62 -14.11 12.63
CA GLY A 64 -1.99 -13.95 14.03
C GLY A 64 -0.88 -14.29 15.03
N ARG A 65 -0.78 -13.45 16.06
CA ARG A 65 -0.40 -13.94 17.40
C ARG A 65 -1.38 -15.05 17.78
N ARG A 66 -1.09 -16.28 17.38
CA ARG A 66 -1.58 -17.50 18.01
C ARG A 66 -0.50 -17.92 19.01
N TYR A 67 -0.69 -17.50 20.25
CA TYR A 67 -0.15 -18.16 21.43
C TYR A 67 -1.31 -18.46 22.36
#